data_AF-A0A924YDU7-F1
#
_entry.id   AF-A0A924YDU7-F1
#
_cell.length_a   1.000
_cell.length_b   1.000
_cell.length_c   1.000
_cell.angle_alpha   90.00
_cell.angle_beta   90.00
_cell.angle_gamma   90.00
#
_symmetry.space_group_name_H-M   'P 1'
#
loop_
_entity.id
_entity.type
_entity.pdbx_description
1 polymer ?
#
loop_
_entity_poly.entity_id
_entity_poly.type
_entity_poly.pdbx_seq_one_letter_code
_entity_poly.pdbx_strand_id
1 'polypeptide(L)'
;MAYLNEQERDALLNELKNLSFNKARFKLSRIDSNGRLAFYRSSYRTKELWTRYELAGLGTRVTLIEEQSGTNAKSGQPEYQYAEVIVEPIPGNRT
;
A
#
# COMPACT_ATOMS: atom_id res chain seq x y z
N MET A 1 -8.63 -21.50 2.57
CA MET A 1 -8.28 -20.08 2.39
C MET A 1 -8.47 -19.77 0.92
N ALA A 2 -9.29 -18.78 0.59
CA ALA A 2 -9.48 -18.34 -0.80
C ALA A 2 -8.57 -17.14 -1.02
N TYR A 3 -7.66 -17.25 -1.98
CA TYR A 3 -6.84 -16.12 -2.40
C TYR A 3 -7.68 -15.16 -3.25
N LEU A 4 -7.32 -13.87 -3.23
CA LEU A 4 -7.98 -12.91 -4.11
C LEU A 4 -7.71 -13.28 -5.57
N ASN A 5 -8.77 -13.37 -6.35
CA ASN A 5 -8.69 -13.48 -7.81
C ASN A 5 -8.30 -12.13 -8.44
N GLU A 6 -8.07 -12.10 -9.74
CA GLU A 6 -7.67 -10.87 -10.45
C GLU A 6 -8.68 -9.71 -10.29
N GLN A 7 -9.98 -10.00 -10.41
CA GLN A 7 -11.03 -8.98 -10.29
C GLN A 7 -11.11 -8.38 -8.89
N GLU A 8 -10.91 -9.19 -7.85
CA GLU A 8 -10.90 -8.76 -6.46
C GLU A 8 -9.65 -7.93 -6.14
N ARG A 9 -8.50 -8.26 -6.75
CA ARG A 9 -7.29 -7.43 -6.65
C ARG A 9 -7.49 -6.07 -7.30
N ASP A 10 -8.15 -6.02 -8.46
CA ASP A 10 -8.49 -4.76 -9.13
C ASP A 10 -9.49 -3.93 -8.33
N ALA A 11 -10.48 -4.57 -7.72
CA ALA A 11 -11.43 -3.91 -6.83
C ALA A 11 -10.70 -3.29 -5.62
N LEU A 12 -9.78 -4.05 -5.00
CA LEU A 12 -8.95 -3.56 -3.89
C LEU A 12 -8.07 -2.39 -4.32
N LEU A 13 -7.43 -2.48 -5.51
CA LEU A 13 -6.64 -1.40 -6.08
C LEU A 13 -7.46 -0.11 -6.23
N ASN A 14 -8.64 -0.21 -6.84
CA ASN A 14 -9.53 0.92 -7.07
C ASN A 14 -10.05 1.53 -5.77
N GLU A 15 -10.35 0.69 -4.77
CA GLU A 15 -10.74 1.18 -3.46
C GLU A 15 -9.60 1.95 -2.79
N LEU A 16 -8.39 1.40 -2.77
CA LEU A 16 -7.24 2.04 -2.14
C LEU A 16 -6.86 3.37 -2.80
N LYS A 17 -6.96 3.46 -4.14
CA LYS A 17 -6.73 4.72 -4.89
C LYS A 17 -7.66 5.86 -4.47
N ASN A 18 -8.88 5.55 -4.04
CA ASN A 18 -9.87 6.55 -3.62
C ASN A 18 -9.72 6.97 -2.15
N LEU A 19 -8.83 6.32 -1.38
CA LEU A 19 -8.62 6.60 0.03
C LEU A 19 -7.39 7.49 0.26
N SER A 20 -7.35 8.17 1.41
CA SER A 20 -6.10 8.81 1.85
C SER A 20 -5.12 7.76 2.37
N PHE A 21 -3.82 8.05 2.33
CA PHE A 21 -2.77 7.14 2.79
C PHE A 21 -3.07 6.49 4.15
N ASN A 22 -3.48 7.31 5.15
CA ASN A 22 -3.78 6.80 6.49
C ASN A 22 -4.98 5.86 6.51
N LYS A 23 -6.02 6.13 5.70
CA LYS A 23 -7.19 5.25 5.58
C LYS A 23 -6.84 3.95 4.86
N ALA A 24 -6.10 4.04 3.76
CA ALA A 24 -5.61 2.88 3.02
C ALA A 24 -4.75 1.97 3.93
N ARG A 25 -3.79 2.56 4.63
CA ARG A 25 -2.93 1.89 5.61
C ARG A 25 -3.73 1.18 6.70
N PHE A 26 -4.70 1.88 7.30
CA PHE A 26 -5.52 1.32 8.36
C PHE A 26 -6.41 0.18 7.86
N LYS A 27 -7.00 0.32 6.66
CA LYS A 27 -7.78 -0.74 6.03
C LYS A 27 -6.92 -1.99 5.79
N LEU A 28 -5.72 -1.83 5.20
CA LEU A 28 -4.79 -2.94 4.96
C LEU A 28 -4.39 -3.65 6.26
N SER A 29 -4.23 -2.92 7.36
CA SER A 29 -3.95 -3.54 8.67
C SER A 29 -5.11 -4.33 9.28
N ARG A 30 -6.34 -4.20 8.75
CA ARG A 30 -7.56 -4.82 9.28
C ARG A 30 -8.19 -5.85 8.37
N ILE A 31 -7.94 -5.79 7.06
CA ILE A 31 -8.61 -6.65 6.08
C ILE A 31 -8.14 -8.11 6.16
N ASP A 32 -6.89 -8.35 6.55
CA ASP A 32 -6.31 -9.68 6.69
C ASP A 32 -5.76 -9.87 8.09
N SER A 33 -6.30 -10.84 8.83
CA SER A 33 -5.81 -11.19 10.17
C SER A 33 -4.42 -11.83 10.14
N ASN A 34 -4.03 -12.41 9.00
CA ASN A 34 -2.69 -12.95 8.76
C ASN A 34 -1.79 -11.95 8.01
N GLY A 35 -2.28 -10.72 7.78
CA GLY A 35 -1.55 -9.67 7.11
C GLY A 35 -0.46 -9.10 8.01
N ARG A 36 0.69 -8.76 7.42
CA ARG A 36 1.79 -8.10 8.14
C ARG A 36 2.34 -6.90 7.37
N LEU A 37 2.84 -5.92 8.12
CA LEU A 37 3.61 -4.81 7.56
C LEU A 37 5.03 -5.31 7.26
N ALA A 38 5.43 -5.30 5.99
CA ALA A 38 6.76 -5.72 5.58
C ALA A 38 7.79 -4.60 5.82
N PHE A 39 7.45 -3.37 5.43
CA PHE A 39 8.24 -2.18 5.74
C PHE A 39 7.37 -0.92 5.69
N TYR A 40 7.77 0.09 6.46
CA TYR A 40 7.08 1.37 6.57
C TYR A 40 7.97 2.50 6.08
N ARG A 41 7.46 3.32 5.15
CA ARG A 41 8.13 4.52 4.61
C ARG A 41 9.62 4.29 4.30
N SER A 42 9.90 3.22 3.57
CA SER A 42 11.26 2.94 3.08
C SER A 42 11.54 3.80 1.84
N SER A 43 12.66 4.49 1.83
CA SER A 43 13.10 5.32 0.71
C SER A 43 13.82 4.46 -0.33
N TYR A 44 13.06 3.84 -1.24
CA TYR A 44 13.62 3.06 -2.35
C TYR A 44 14.08 3.94 -3.52
N ARG A 45 13.35 5.03 -3.79
CA ARG A 45 13.69 6.01 -4.83
C ARG A 45 13.74 7.41 -4.23
N THR A 46 14.48 8.30 -4.89
CA THR A 46 14.56 9.71 -4.47
C THR A 46 13.17 10.34 -4.50
N LYS A 47 12.76 10.96 -3.39
CA LYS A 47 11.42 11.58 -3.19
C LYS A 47 10.23 10.63 -3.06
N GLU A 48 10.45 9.32 -2.97
CA GLU A 48 9.36 8.35 -2.78
C GLU A 48 9.53 7.59 -1.47
N LEU A 49 8.42 7.43 -0.75
CA LEU A 49 8.33 6.60 0.45
C LEU A 49 7.39 5.44 0.18
N TRP A 50 7.93 4.24 0.29
CA TRP A 50 7.20 3.02 0.01
C TRP A 50 6.80 2.37 1.34
N THR A 51 5.54 1.97 1.44
CA THR A 51 5.00 1.20 2.58
C THR A 51 4.37 -0.07 2.04
N ARG A 52 4.87 -1.24 2.45
CA ARG A 52 4.42 -2.53 1.93
C ARG A 52 3.75 -3.39 2.99
N TYR A 53 2.63 -3.96 2.60
CA TYR A 53 1.88 -4.98 3.33
C TYR A 53 1.93 -6.31 2.58
N GLU A 54 2.16 -7.38 3.31
CA GLU A 54 1.97 -8.75 2.83
C GLU A 54 0.69 -9.29 3.45
N LEU A 55 -0.33 -9.52 2.62
CA LEU A 55 -1.62 -10.05 3.01
C LEU A 55 -1.64 -11.55 2.69
N ALA A 56 -0.97 -12.34 3.55
CA ALA A 56 -0.76 -13.77 3.34
C ALA A 56 -2.08 -14.55 3.27
N GLY A 57 -3.10 -14.15 4.04
CA GLY A 57 -4.43 -14.76 4.01
C GLY A 57 -5.17 -14.50 2.70
N LEU A 58 -4.86 -13.39 2.03
CA LEU A 58 -5.44 -12.97 0.75
C LEU A 58 -4.55 -13.29 -0.47
N GLY A 59 -3.38 -13.89 -0.25
CA GLY A 59 -2.45 -14.25 -1.32
C GLY A 59 -1.91 -13.05 -2.10
N THR A 60 -1.84 -11.86 -1.48
CA THR A 60 -1.58 -10.60 -2.18
C THR A 60 -0.61 -9.73 -1.38
N ARG A 61 0.27 -9.00 -2.06
CA ARG A 61 1.07 -7.92 -1.47
C ARG A 61 0.59 -6.58 -2.00
N VAL A 62 0.57 -5.59 -1.13
CA VAL A 62 0.12 -4.23 -1.45
C VAL A 62 1.23 -3.26 -1.09
N THR A 63 1.61 -2.41 -2.03
CA THR A 63 2.58 -1.33 -1.81
C THR A 63 1.87 0.01 -1.96
N LEU A 64 1.93 0.83 -0.92
CA LEU A 64 1.49 2.23 -0.92
C LEU A 64 2.70 3.12 -1.16
N ILE A 65 2.60 4.04 -2.12
CA ILE A 65 3.69 4.95 -2.47
C ILE A 65 3.25 6.38 -2.15
N GLU A 66 4.02 7.05 -1.31
CA GLU A 66 3.92 8.48 -1.07
C GLU A 66 5.04 9.19 -1.82
N GLU A 67 4.73 10.26 -2.54
CA GLU A 67 5.71 11.08 -3.27
C GLU A 67 5.85 12.45 -2.59
N GLN A 68 7.07 12.98 -2.54
CA GLN A 68 7.31 14.31 -1.99
C GLN A 68 6.70 15.39 -2.88
N SER A 69 5.64 16.04 -2.41
CA SER A 69 4.95 17.12 -3.13
C SER A 69 5.57 18.51 -2.88
N GLY A 70 6.36 18.65 -1.81
CA GLY A 70 7.00 19.92 -1.48
C GLY A 70 7.66 19.92 -0.12
N THR A 71 7.74 21.11 0.47
CA THR A 71 8.28 21.34 1.81
C THR A 71 7.30 22.23 2.57
N ASN A 72 6.94 21.81 3.77
CA ASN A 72 6.04 22.56 4.63
C ASN A 72 6.70 23.89 5.02
N ALA A 73 6.07 25.02 4.67
CA ALA A 73 6.63 26.35 4.91
C ALA A 73 6.83 26.70 6.40
N LYS A 74 6.11 26.03 7.31
CA LYS A 74 6.19 26.27 8.77
C LYS A 74 7.21 25.38 9.45
N SER A 75 7.29 24.10 9.09
CA SER A 75 8.17 23.13 9.75
C SER A 75 9.48 22.87 9.01
N GLY A 76 9.59 23.30 7.76
CA GLY A 76 10.73 22.99 6.88
C GLY A 76 10.83 21.51 6.51
N GLN A 77 9.86 20.69 6.92
CA GLN A 77 9.84 19.25 6.66
C GLN A 77 9.26 18.95 5.27
N PRO A 78 9.75 17.92 4.57
CA PRO A 78 9.15 17.50 3.30
C PRO A 78 7.70 17.07 3.50
N GLU A 79 6.82 17.54 2.61
CA GLU A 79 5.43 17.09 2.53
C GLU A 79 5.32 15.97 1.52
N TYR A 80 4.51 14.97 1.87
CA TYR A 80 4.30 13.80 1.02
C TYR A 80 2.82 13.65 0.70
N GLN A 81 2.53 13.37 -0.57
CA GLN A 81 1.20 13.06 -1.06
C GLN A 81 1.12 11.59 -1.43
N TYR A 82 -0.06 11.01 -1.27
CA TYR A 82 -0.31 9.64 -1.69
C TYR A 82 -0.43 9.59 -3.22
N ALA A 83 0.55 8.96 -3.87
CA ALA A 83 0.70 9.03 -5.33
C ALA A 83 0.23 7.76 -6.02
N GLU A 84 0.62 6.59 -5.50
CA GLU A 84 0.39 5.32 -6.19
C GLU A 84 0.11 4.16 -5.24
N VAL A 85 -0.63 3.18 -5.77
CA VAL A 85 -0.83 1.86 -5.17
C VAL A 85 -0.48 0.79 -6.16
N ILE A 86 0.27 -0.20 -5.69
CA ILE A 86 0.59 -1.40 -6.44
C ILE A 86 0.03 -2.60 -5.67
N VAL A 87 -0.80 -3.41 -6.33
CA VAL A 87 -1.37 -4.66 -5.80
C VAL A 87 -0.85 -5.81 -6.65
N GLU A 88 -0.12 -6.74 -6.04
CA GLU A 88 0.48 -7.88 -6.75
C GLU A 88 0.18 -9.19 -6.03
N PRO A 89 0.00 -10.32 -6.74
CA PRO A 89 -0.07 -11.63 -6.09
C PRO A 89 1.27 -12.01 -5.43
N ILE A 90 1.21 -12.77 -4.33
CA ILE A 90 2.42 -13.37 -3.74
C ILE A 90 2.88 -14.59 -4.54
N PRO A 91 4.18 -14.97 -4.50
CA PRO A 91 4.68 -16.20 -5.14
C PRO A 91 4.01 -17.43 -4.50
N GLY A 92 2.91 -17.90 -5.10
CA GLY A 92 2.05 -18.95 -4.54
C GLY A 92 0.57 -18.76 -4.89
N ASN A 93 0.14 -17.52 -5.12
CA ASN A 93 -1.19 -17.21 -5.64
C ASN A 93 -1.16 -17.23 -7.18
N ARG A 94 -1.61 -18.33 -7.80
CA ARG A 94 -1.70 -18.52 -9.27
C ARG A 94 -3.13 -18.28 -9.81
N THR A 95 -4.03 -17.79 -8.96
CA THR A 95 -5.45 -17.55 -9.27
C THR A 95 -5.76 -16.13 -9.68
#